data_AF-A0A961DH15-F1
#
_entry.id   AF-A0A961DH15-F1
#
_cell.length_a   1.000
_cell.length_b   1.000
_cell.length_c   1.000
_cell.angle_alpha   90.00
_cell.angle_beta   90.00
_cell.angle_gamma   90.00
#
_symmetry.space_group_name_H-M   'P 1'
#
loop_
_entity.id
_entity.type
_entity.pdbx_description
1 polymer ?
#
loop_
_entity_poly.entity_id
_entity_poly.type
_entity_poly.pdbx_seq_one_letter_code
_entity_poly.pdbx_strand_id
1 'polypeptide(L)'
;GFFHADPHPGNIFVTPTASRPNDASGVPWALTFVDFGMMGEVPDSLRGGMQRLVVAVAARDSKGLVASIREMGMLLPSAEGAPLERAMGELFDRFGGLGFAELQKVDPREFKDFADKFGKVMRTMPFQLPENLLLIIRAVSVTSGVSTALNPAFNIWTAIEPYAARLTRKQGSDTLRAFADQALATVGVLSRLPQQLDDLSTLIQREQLAIRTPGLDQRVRSFERLTHRVLSAIVFAGLLLGGIFLKQTDEVFGWVLMAVSGLPLLHALFAGVFSRDPSR
;
A
#
# COMPACT_ATOMS: atom_id res chain seq x y z
N GLY A 1 -14.18 -5.59 -13.64
CA GLY A 1 -15.32 -6.41 -13.14
C GLY A 1 -16.61 -5.64 -13.24
N PHE A 2 -17.81 -6.23 -13.31
CA PHE A 2 -19.00 -5.51 -13.83
C PHE A 2 -20.04 -5.11 -12.79
N PHE A 3 -20.79 -4.03 -13.07
CA PHE A 3 -21.94 -3.60 -12.28
C PHE A 3 -23.06 -3.05 -13.18
N HIS A 4 -24.30 -3.14 -12.70
CA HIS A 4 -25.47 -2.52 -13.31
C HIS A 4 -25.69 -1.15 -12.65
N ALA A 5 -25.51 -0.06 -13.40
CA ALA A 5 -25.53 1.30 -12.88
C ALA A 5 -26.95 1.85 -12.60
N ASP A 6 -27.99 1.25 -13.18
CA ASP A 6 -29.38 1.66 -12.98
C ASP A 6 -30.36 0.49 -12.84
N PRO A 7 -30.32 -0.27 -11.73
CA PRO A 7 -31.19 -1.42 -11.51
C PRO A 7 -32.62 -0.98 -11.17
N HIS A 8 -33.27 -0.26 -12.10
CA HIS A 8 -34.61 0.27 -11.91
C HIS A 8 -35.62 -0.89 -11.81
N PRO A 9 -36.63 -0.82 -10.91
CA PRO A 9 -37.59 -1.90 -10.72
C PRO A 9 -38.31 -2.34 -12.00
N GLY A 10 -38.55 -1.40 -12.92
CA GLY A 10 -39.17 -1.70 -14.22
C GLY A 10 -38.36 -2.66 -15.11
N ASN A 11 -37.07 -2.84 -14.82
CA ASN A 11 -36.16 -3.69 -15.58
C ASN A 11 -35.86 -5.03 -14.90
N ILE A 12 -36.49 -5.31 -13.75
CA ILE A 12 -36.25 -6.52 -12.95
C ILE A 12 -37.59 -7.23 -12.68
N PHE A 13 -37.74 -8.44 -13.19
CA PHE A 13 -38.93 -9.25 -13.02
C PHE A 13 -38.67 -10.43 -12.10
N VAL A 14 -39.66 -10.79 -11.28
CA VAL A 14 -39.63 -12.03 -10.51
C VAL A 14 -40.32 -13.10 -11.33
N THR A 15 -39.55 -14.06 -11.84
CA THR A 15 -40.05 -15.13 -12.72
C THR A 15 -39.97 -16.49 -12.03
N PRO A 16 -40.94 -17.38 -12.27
CA PRO A 16 -40.85 -18.75 -11.80
C PRO A 16 -39.75 -19.50 -12.57
N THR A 17 -38.94 -20.27 -11.85
CA THR A 17 -37.98 -21.21 -12.42
C THR A 17 -38.56 -22.62 -12.39
N ALA A 18 -38.10 -23.48 -13.30
CA ALA A 18 -38.56 -24.85 -13.37
C ALA A 18 -38.29 -25.56 -12.03
N SER A 19 -39.35 -25.98 -11.33
CA SER A 19 -39.23 -26.81 -10.13
C SER A 19 -38.45 -28.08 -10.50
N ARG A 20 -37.45 -28.42 -9.69
CA ARG A 20 -36.79 -29.72 -9.83
C ARG A 20 -37.83 -30.83 -9.61
N PRO A 21 -37.82 -31.92 -10.39
CA PRO A 21 -38.66 -33.07 -10.09
C PRO A 21 -38.32 -33.53 -8.65
N ASN A 22 -39.33 -33.60 -7.78
CA ASN A 22 -39.27 -33.90 -6.33
C ASN A 22 -39.04 -32.74 -5.34
N ASP A 23 -39.13 -31.48 -5.75
CA ASP A 23 -39.09 -30.37 -4.78
C ASP A 23 -40.50 -29.99 -4.31
N ALA A 24 -40.85 -30.34 -3.07
CA ALA A 24 -42.14 -30.04 -2.44
C ALA A 24 -42.23 -28.60 -1.89
N SER A 25 -41.18 -27.79 -2.06
CA SER A 25 -41.05 -26.45 -1.45
C SER A 25 -41.70 -25.30 -2.24
N GLY A 26 -42.40 -25.60 -3.34
CA GLY A 26 -43.06 -24.62 -4.19
C GLY A 26 -42.26 -24.27 -5.45
N VAL A 27 -42.73 -23.27 -6.21
CA VAL A 27 -42.06 -22.81 -7.42
C VAL A 27 -40.86 -21.92 -7.02
N PRO A 28 -39.62 -22.28 -7.37
CA PRO A 28 -38.47 -21.43 -7.08
C PRO A 28 -38.54 -20.15 -7.93
N TRP A 29 -38.29 -18.99 -7.34
CA TRP A 29 -38.35 -17.70 -8.04
C TRP A 29 -36.95 -17.20 -8.40
N ALA A 30 -36.79 -16.58 -9.57
CA ALA A 30 -35.57 -15.91 -10.01
C ALA A 30 -35.83 -14.44 -10.35
N LEU A 31 -34.77 -13.63 -10.25
CA LEU A 31 -34.75 -12.26 -10.77
C LEU A 31 -34.28 -12.27 -12.22
N THR A 32 -35.12 -11.78 -13.13
CA THR A 32 -34.84 -11.64 -14.56
C THR A 32 -34.62 -10.18 -14.89
N PHE A 33 -33.41 -9.87 -15.36
CA PHE A 33 -33.04 -8.54 -15.84
C PHE A 33 -33.32 -8.46 -17.34
N VAL A 34 -33.99 -7.39 -17.79
CA VAL A 34 -34.33 -7.19 -19.22
C VAL A 34 -33.58 -6.04 -19.87
N ASP A 35 -33.05 -5.10 -19.08
CA ASP A 35 -32.28 -3.97 -19.55
C ASP A 35 -30.84 -4.10 -19.06
N PHE A 36 -29.90 -3.84 -19.95
CA PHE A 36 -28.46 -3.82 -19.69
C PHE A 36 -27.79 -2.58 -20.33
N GLY A 37 -28.58 -1.56 -20.70
CA GLY A 37 -28.09 -0.35 -21.36
C GLY A 37 -27.20 0.52 -20.48
N MET A 38 -27.27 0.34 -19.16
CA MET A 38 -26.45 1.04 -18.17
C MET A 38 -25.55 0.07 -17.38
N MET A 39 -24.73 -0.70 -18.09
CA MET A 39 -23.69 -1.53 -17.49
C MET A 39 -22.37 -0.78 -17.45
N GLY A 40 -21.64 -0.92 -16.35
CA GLY A 40 -20.31 -0.32 -16.18
C GLY A 40 -19.26 -1.35 -15.79
N GLU A 41 -18.00 -1.04 -16.09
CA GLU A 41 -16.86 -1.78 -15.57
C GLU A 41 -16.26 -1.05 -14.38
N VAL A 42 -16.05 -1.80 -13.29
CA VAL A 42 -15.25 -1.43 -12.13
C VAL A 42 -13.78 -1.70 -12.44
N PRO A 43 -12.95 -0.65 -12.55
CA PRO A 43 -11.50 -0.78 -12.70
C PRO A 43 -10.90 -1.49 -11.49
N ASP A 44 -9.79 -2.19 -11.70
CA ASP A 44 -9.13 -2.93 -10.62
C ASP A 44 -8.63 -2.03 -9.48
N SER A 45 -8.22 -0.78 -9.78
CA SER A 45 -7.85 0.22 -8.76
C SER A 45 -9.04 0.62 -7.89
N LEU A 46 -10.22 0.82 -8.49
CA LEU A 46 -11.43 1.15 -7.74
C LEU A 46 -11.88 -0.04 -6.89
N ARG A 47 -11.84 -1.25 -7.45
CA ARG A 47 -12.15 -2.49 -6.72
C ARG A 47 -11.20 -2.71 -5.54
N GLY A 48 -9.89 -2.62 -5.77
CA GLY A 48 -8.86 -2.79 -4.75
C GLY A 48 -8.94 -1.73 -3.66
N GLY A 49 -9.11 -0.47 -4.05
CA GLY A 49 -9.31 0.65 -3.14
C GLY A 49 -10.57 0.49 -2.29
N MET A 50 -11.71 0.07 -2.85
CA MET A 50 -12.93 -0.23 -2.09
C MET A 50 -12.74 -1.37 -1.07
N GLN A 51 -12.01 -2.44 -1.45
CA GLN A 51 -11.73 -3.55 -0.55
C GLN A 51 -10.83 -3.11 0.61
N ARG A 52 -9.73 -2.42 0.30
CA ARG A 52 -8.85 -1.82 1.31
C ARG A 52 -9.57 -0.84 2.22
N LEU A 53 -10.51 -0.05 1.68
CA LEU A 53 -11.31 0.88 2.45
C LEU A 53 -12.12 0.15 3.53
N VAL A 54 -12.81 -0.93 3.16
CA VAL A 54 -13.60 -1.74 4.10
C VAL A 54 -12.71 -2.34 5.20
N VAL A 55 -11.55 -2.87 4.83
CA VAL A 55 -10.57 -3.40 5.80
C VAL A 55 -10.06 -2.29 6.72
N ALA A 56 -9.71 -1.13 6.17
CA ALA A 56 -9.19 0.00 6.95
C ALA A 56 -10.23 0.55 7.93
N VAL A 57 -11.50 0.62 7.55
CA VAL A 57 -12.61 0.98 8.45
C VAL A 57 -12.75 -0.06 9.57
N ALA A 58 -12.73 -1.36 9.24
CA ALA A 58 -12.83 -2.42 10.22
C ALA A 58 -11.64 -2.45 11.19
N ALA A 59 -10.43 -2.19 10.69
CA ALA A 59 -9.19 -2.13 11.46
C ALA A 59 -8.99 -0.78 12.17
N ARG A 60 -9.85 0.22 11.93
CA ARG A 60 -9.70 1.62 12.38
C ARG A 60 -8.37 2.24 11.96
N ASP A 61 -7.88 1.84 10.80
CA ASP A 61 -6.64 2.34 10.23
C ASP A 61 -6.92 3.60 9.41
N SER A 62 -6.72 4.77 10.03
CA SER A 62 -6.92 6.06 9.39
C SER A 62 -5.99 6.27 8.19
N LYS A 63 -4.75 5.77 8.25
CA LYS A 63 -3.78 5.87 7.15
C LYS A 63 -4.20 4.98 5.98
N GLY A 64 -4.55 3.72 6.26
CA GLY A 64 -5.05 2.78 5.26
C GLY A 64 -6.32 3.28 4.58
N LEU A 65 -7.21 3.96 5.32
CA LEU A 65 -8.43 4.56 4.78
C LEU A 65 -8.09 5.68 3.80
N VAL A 66 -7.22 6.63 4.16
CA VAL A 66 -6.82 7.74 3.26
C VAL A 66 -6.06 7.24 2.04
N ALA A 67 -5.19 6.24 2.20
CA ALA A 67 -4.51 5.59 1.09
C ALA A 67 -5.51 4.96 0.11
N SER A 68 -6.57 4.32 0.62
CA SER A 68 -7.64 3.73 -0.19
C SER A 68 -8.42 4.80 -0.96
N ILE A 69 -8.74 5.92 -0.32
CA ILE A 69 -9.41 7.06 -0.97
C ILE A 69 -8.55 7.62 -2.12
N ARG A 70 -7.24 7.73 -1.90
CA ARG A 70 -6.29 8.18 -2.95
C ARG A 70 -6.20 7.18 -4.10
N GLU A 71 -6.14 5.89 -3.82
CA GLU A 71 -6.09 4.84 -4.84
C GLU A 71 -7.35 4.79 -5.70
N MET A 72 -8.51 5.04 -5.11
CA MET A 72 -9.77 5.17 -5.85
C MET A 72 -9.82 6.43 -6.73
N GLY A 73 -8.80 7.30 -6.70
CA GLY A 73 -8.74 8.53 -7.49
C GLY A 73 -9.61 9.65 -6.94
N MET A 74 -10.05 9.56 -5.68
CA MET A 74 -10.96 10.54 -5.08
C MET A 74 -10.26 11.80 -4.57
N LEU A 75 -8.93 11.78 -4.46
CA LEU A 75 -8.12 12.94 -4.08
C LEU A 75 -7.32 13.41 -5.30
N LEU A 76 -7.31 14.72 -5.55
CA LEU A 76 -6.40 15.28 -6.55
C LEU A 76 -4.94 15.02 -6.16
N PRO A 77 -4.01 14.94 -7.14
CA PRO A 77 -2.59 14.73 -6.86
C PRO A 77 -1.98 15.78 -5.90
N SER A 78 -2.53 16.99 -5.89
CA SER A 78 -2.14 18.10 -5.02
C SER A 78 -2.73 18.03 -3.60
N ALA A 79 -3.59 17.06 -3.30
CA ALA A 79 -4.21 16.93 -1.99
C ALA A 79 -3.22 16.43 -0.94
N GLU A 80 -3.05 17.20 0.14
CA GLU A 80 -2.36 16.75 1.34
C GLU A 80 -3.23 15.74 2.11
N GLY A 81 -2.71 14.54 2.37
CA GLY A 81 -3.45 13.49 3.08
C GLY A 81 -3.50 13.68 4.61
N ALA A 82 -2.52 14.37 5.19
CA ALA A 82 -2.35 14.47 6.64
C ALA A 82 -3.53 15.13 7.39
N PRO A 83 -4.22 16.16 6.86
CA PRO A 83 -5.44 16.69 7.48
C PRO A 83 -6.58 15.67 7.52
N LEU A 84 -6.76 14.88 6.45
CA LEU A 84 -7.77 13.84 6.39
C LEU A 84 -7.44 12.70 7.36
N GLU A 85 -6.20 12.23 7.37
CA GLU A 85 -5.76 11.16 8.26
C GLU A 85 -6.03 11.50 9.73
N ARG A 86 -5.73 12.74 10.15
CA ARG A 86 -6.03 13.22 11.50
C ARG A 86 -7.52 13.24 11.78
N ALA A 87 -8.33 13.78 10.86
CA ALA A 87 -9.78 13.80 11.03
C ALA A 87 -10.40 12.39 11.10
N MET A 88 -9.85 11.43 10.35
CA MET A 88 -10.31 10.04 10.37
C MET A 88 -9.84 9.30 11.63
N GLY A 89 -8.63 9.61 12.12
CA GLY A 89 -8.16 9.14 13.41
C GLY A 89 -9.05 9.62 14.55
N GLU A 90 -9.37 10.92 14.59
CA GLU A 90 -10.30 11.48 15.58
C GLU A 90 -11.69 10.83 15.49
N LEU A 91 -12.19 10.56 14.28
CA LEU A 91 -13.45 9.81 14.09
C LEU A 91 -13.35 8.42 14.72
N PHE A 92 -12.29 7.67 14.45
CA PHE A 92 -12.13 6.31 14.98
C PHE A 92 -11.88 6.29 16.49
N ASP A 93 -11.19 7.27 17.05
CA ASP A 93 -10.98 7.37 18.49
C ASP A 93 -12.27 7.73 19.23
N ARG A 94 -13.10 8.60 18.62
CA ARG A 94 -14.34 9.09 19.21
C ARG A 94 -15.51 8.11 19.06
N PHE A 95 -15.61 7.44 17.92
CA PHE A 95 -16.76 6.62 17.54
C PHE A 95 -16.41 5.16 17.25
N GLY A 96 -15.12 4.82 17.19
CA GLY A 96 -14.70 3.46 16.90
C GLY A 96 -15.12 2.50 17.99
N GLY A 97 -15.91 1.49 17.61
CA GLY A 97 -16.37 0.44 18.52
C GLY A 97 -17.76 0.66 19.08
N LEU A 98 -18.37 1.79 18.77
CA LEU A 98 -19.79 2.00 19.01
C LEU A 98 -20.57 1.27 17.92
N GLY A 99 -21.48 0.38 18.33
CA GLY A 99 -22.50 -0.17 17.46
C GLY A 99 -23.49 0.90 17.02
N PHE A 100 -24.27 0.63 15.97
CA PHE A 100 -25.24 1.59 15.41
C PHE A 100 -26.26 2.10 16.46
N ALA A 101 -26.67 1.22 17.39
CA ALA A 101 -27.57 1.57 18.49
C ALA A 101 -26.93 2.46 19.57
N GLU A 102 -25.60 2.50 19.65
CA GLU A 102 -24.83 3.34 20.57
C GLU A 102 -24.50 4.68 19.92
N LEU A 103 -24.28 4.70 18.61
CA LEU A 103 -24.17 5.94 17.82
C LEU A 103 -25.45 6.79 17.92
N GLN A 104 -26.62 6.17 17.98
CA GLN A 104 -27.89 6.89 18.21
C GLN A 104 -28.03 7.48 19.62
N LYS A 105 -27.19 7.04 20.58
CA LYS A 105 -27.17 7.53 21.97
C LYS A 105 -26.10 8.59 22.19
N VAL A 106 -25.23 8.84 21.20
CA VAL A 106 -24.27 9.94 21.24
C VAL A 106 -25.04 11.25 21.33
N ASP A 107 -24.56 12.16 22.18
CA ASP A 107 -25.14 13.50 22.30
C ASP A 107 -25.19 14.19 20.92
N PRO A 108 -26.37 14.64 20.46
CA PRO A 108 -26.52 15.35 19.20
C PRO A 108 -25.56 16.54 19.03
N ARG A 109 -25.15 17.17 20.13
CA ARG A 109 -24.17 18.28 20.11
C ARG A 109 -22.78 17.79 19.75
N GLU A 110 -22.36 16.65 20.29
CA GLU A 110 -21.07 16.04 19.94
C GLU A 110 -21.04 15.59 18.48
N PHE A 111 -22.13 15.00 18.00
CA PHE A 111 -22.25 14.61 16.61
C PHE A 111 -22.18 15.83 15.67
N LYS A 112 -22.85 16.93 16.04
CA LYS A 112 -22.81 18.18 15.29
C LYS A 112 -21.42 18.80 15.26
N ASP A 113 -20.75 18.88 16.41
CA ASP A 113 -19.38 19.41 16.49
C ASP A 113 -18.40 18.60 15.65
N PHE A 114 -18.54 17.27 15.66
CA PHE A 114 -17.77 16.39 14.79
C PHE A 114 -18.10 16.65 13.30
N ALA A 115 -19.37 16.68 12.93
CA ALA A 115 -19.82 16.92 11.56
C ALA A 115 -19.32 18.27 11.03
N ASP A 116 -19.30 19.31 11.86
CA ASP A 116 -18.79 20.63 11.49
C ASP A 116 -17.27 20.62 11.26
N LYS A 117 -16.51 19.93 12.12
CA LYS A 117 -15.05 19.77 11.97
C LYS A 117 -14.70 18.94 10.73
N PHE A 118 -15.32 17.78 10.58
CA PHE A 118 -15.18 16.92 9.41
C PHE A 118 -15.57 17.66 8.13
N GLY A 119 -16.68 18.40 8.16
CA GLY A 119 -17.16 19.19 7.03
C GLY A 119 -16.23 20.34 6.66
N LYS A 120 -15.46 20.91 7.60
CA LYS A 120 -14.39 21.88 7.27
C LYS A 120 -13.23 21.20 6.54
N VAL A 121 -12.77 20.05 7.04
CA VAL A 121 -11.68 19.28 6.41
C VAL A 121 -12.04 18.83 5.00
N MET A 122 -13.26 18.33 4.80
CA MET A 122 -13.78 17.96 3.48
C MET A 122 -13.84 19.14 2.51
N ARG A 123 -14.25 20.33 2.97
CA ARG A 123 -14.32 21.55 2.15
C ARG A 123 -12.96 22.11 1.75
N THR A 124 -11.94 21.90 2.56
CA THR A 124 -10.57 22.34 2.25
C THR A 124 -9.82 21.40 1.33
N MET A 125 -10.29 20.16 1.17
CA MET A 125 -9.61 19.18 0.34
C MET A 125 -10.16 19.15 -1.08
N PRO A 126 -9.28 19.05 -2.08
CA PRO A 126 -9.70 18.88 -3.46
C PRO A 126 -10.14 17.43 -3.69
N PHE A 127 -11.37 17.13 -3.28
CA PHE A 127 -12.05 15.89 -3.57
C PHE A 127 -12.64 15.89 -4.98
N GLN A 128 -12.58 14.74 -5.62
CA GLN A 128 -13.32 14.42 -6.82
C GLN A 128 -13.96 13.04 -6.67
N LEU A 129 -15.07 12.80 -7.34
CA LEU A 129 -15.69 11.48 -7.36
C LEU A 129 -15.54 10.91 -8.77
N PRO A 130 -14.82 9.78 -8.94
CA PRO A 130 -14.76 9.09 -10.22
C PRO A 130 -16.16 8.72 -10.69
N GLU A 131 -16.40 8.81 -11.99
CA GLU A 131 -17.69 8.49 -12.61
C GLU A 131 -18.19 7.09 -12.22
N ASN A 132 -17.33 6.09 -12.31
CA ASN A 132 -17.67 4.71 -11.93
C ASN A 132 -18.13 4.60 -10.48
N LEU A 133 -17.55 5.38 -9.56
CA LEU A 133 -17.97 5.39 -8.15
C LEU A 133 -19.35 6.04 -7.99
N LEU A 134 -19.63 7.14 -8.70
CA LEU A 134 -20.95 7.79 -8.70
C LEU A 134 -22.05 6.84 -9.19
N LEU A 135 -21.77 6.11 -10.27
CA LEU A 135 -22.72 5.14 -10.83
C LEU A 135 -22.95 3.96 -9.87
N ILE A 136 -21.92 3.48 -9.16
CA ILE A 136 -22.07 2.47 -8.11
C ILE A 136 -22.93 3.00 -6.96
N ILE A 137 -22.66 4.22 -6.47
CA ILE A 137 -23.44 4.84 -5.38
C ILE A 137 -24.91 4.98 -5.79
N ARG A 138 -25.18 5.40 -7.03
CA ARG A 138 -26.54 5.47 -7.58
C ARG A 138 -27.20 4.09 -7.58
N ALA A 139 -26.55 3.08 -8.13
CA ALA A 139 -27.09 1.72 -8.20
C ALA A 139 -27.45 1.17 -6.80
N VAL A 140 -26.56 1.35 -5.83
CA VAL A 140 -26.77 0.95 -4.43
C VAL A 140 -27.95 1.72 -3.83
N SER A 141 -28.02 3.03 -4.07
CA SER A 141 -29.09 3.89 -3.54
C SER A 141 -30.47 3.51 -4.08
N VAL A 142 -30.58 3.29 -5.40
CA VAL A 142 -31.84 2.84 -6.03
C VAL A 142 -32.24 1.47 -5.50
N THR A 143 -31.32 0.50 -5.48
CA THR A 143 -31.60 -0.85 -4.99
C THR A 143 -32.02 -0.85 -3.52
N SER A 144 -31.36 -0.04 -2.69
CA SER A 144 -31.70 0.13 -1.27
C SER A 144 -33.08 0.73 -1.08
N GLY A 145 -33.41 1.78 -1.84
CA GLY A 145 -34.72 2.43 -1.80
C GLY A 145 -35.84 1.47 -2.17
N VAL A 146 -35.65 0.70 -3.23
CA VAL A 146 -36.62 -0.33 -3.69
C VAL A 146 -36.77 -1.44 -2.64
N SER A 147 -35.66 -1.93 -2.11
CA SER A 147 -35.67 -2.98 -1.08
C SER A 147 -36.37 -2.53 0.20
N THR A 148 -36.15 -1.28 0.61
CA THR A 148 -36.79 -0.68 1.78
C THR A 148 -38.27 -0.41 1.54
N ALA A 149 -38.66 -0.03 0.32
CA ALA A 149 -40.07 0.13 -0.05
C ALA A 149 -40.83 -1.22 -0.02
N LEU A 150 -40.16 -2.31 -0.40
CA LEU A 150 -40.72 -3.67 -0.35
C LEU A 150 -40.73 -4.26 1.06
N ASN A 151 -39.68 -4.00 1.85
CA ASN A 151 -39.56 -4.44 3.23
C ASN A 151 -39.05 -3.28 4.09
N PRO A 152 -39.93 -2.60 4.86
CA PRO A 152 -39.54 -1.49 5.72
C PRO A 152 -38.52 -1.84 6.81
N ALA A 153 -38.39 -3.12 7.18
CA ALA A 153 -37.40 -3.61 8.13
C ALA A 153 -36.05 -3.96 7.48
N PHE A 154 -35.92 -3.82 6.16
CA PHE A 154 -34.69 -4.10 5.44
C PHE A 154 -33.59 -3.10 5.86
N ASN A 155 -32.42 -3.63 6.22
CA ASN A 155 -31.23 -2.84 6.53
C ASN A 155 -30.11 -3.20 5.56
N ILE A 156 -29.71 -2.23 4.73
CA ILE A 156 -28.65 -2.38 3.74
C ILE A 156 -27.31 -2.78 4.38
N TRP A 157 -27.02 -2.30 5.59
CA TRP A 157 -25.76 -2.57 6.28
C TRP A 157 -25.64 -4.05 6.64
N THR A 158 -26.73 -4.66 7.13
CA THR A 158 -26.79 -6.09 7.43
C THR A 158 -26.65 -6.94 6.15
N ALA A 159 -27.18 -6.45 5.02
CA ALA A 159 -27.04 -7.14 3.74
C ALA A 159 -25.58 -7.10 3.21
N ILE A 160 -24.83 -6.04 3.50
CA ILE A 160 -23.43 -5.86 3.07
C ILE A 160 -22.45 -6.61 3.97
N GLU A 161 -22.74 -6.76 5.26
CA GLU A 161 -21.87 -7.40 6.27
C GLU A 161 -21.23 -8.74 5.83
N PRO A 162 -21.97 -9.75 5.31
CA PRO A 162 -21.35 -11.01 4.88
C PRO A 162 -20.41 -10.83 3.69
N TYR A 163 -20.61 -9.82 2.84
CA TYR A 163 -19.69 -9.49 1.75
C TYR A 163 -18.43 -8.83 2.30
N ALA A 164 -18.56 -7.89 3.24
CA ALA A 164 -17.41 -7.28 3.92
C ALA A 164 -16.54 -8.34 4.63
N ALA A 165 -17.16 -9.29 5.34
CA ALA A 165 -16.45 -10.40 6.00
C ALA A 165 -15.74 -11.35 5.02
N ARG A 166 -16.32 -11.58 3.84
CA ARG A 166 -15.65 -12.35 2.77
C ARG A 166 -14.46 -11.60 2.19
N LEU A 167 -14.58 -10.28 2.02
CA LEU A 167 -13.51 -9.44 1.48
C LEU A 167 -12.32 -9.36 2.43
N THR A 168 -12.55 -9.17 3.74
CA THR A 168 -11.49 -9.16 4.76
C THR A 168 -10.75 -10.50 4.82
N ARG A 169 -11.47 -11.63 4.77
CA ARG A 169 -10.87 -12.98 4.76
C ARG A 169 -10.03 -13.22 3.49
N LYS A 170 -10.53 -12.80 2.32
CA LYS A 170 -9.84 -12.97 1.04
C LYS A 170 -8.58 -12.11 0.96
N GLN A 171 -8.63 -10.88 1.46
CA GLN A 171 -7.50 -9.96 1.43
C GLN A 171 -6.37 -10.40 2.37
N GLY A 172 -6.68 -10.98 3.53
CA GLY A 172 -5.68 -11.61 4.40
C GLY A 172 -4.97 -12.79 3.73
N SER A 173 -5.68 -13.57 2.89
CA SER A 173 -5.04 -14.63 2.09
C SER A 173 -4.24 -14.10 0.90
N ASP A 174 -4.67 -13.01 0.28
CA ASP A 174 -4.00 -12.43 -0.89
C ASP A 174 -2.74 -11.64 -0.50
N THR A 175 -2.71 -10.97 0.66
CA THR A 175 -1.48 -10.35 1.18
C THR A 175 -0.43 -11.40 1.54
N LEU A 176 -0.83 -12.50 2.21
CA LEU A 176 0.06 -13.64 2.49
C LEU A 176 0.63 -14.26 1.22
N ARG A 177 -0.18 -14.39 0.17
CA ARG A 177 0.27 -14.86 -1.16
C ARG A 177 1.22 -13.87 -1.83
N ALA A 178 0.93 -12.57 -1.83
CA ALA A 178 1.82 -11.56 -2.39
C ALA A 178 3.20 -11.55 -1.68
N PHE A 179 3.22 -11.72 -0.36
CA PHE A 179 4.47 -11.89 0.39
C PHE A 179 5.19 -13.20 0.04
N ALA A 180 4.46 -14.31 -0.13
CA ALA A 180 5.03 -15.58 -0.54
C ALA A 180 5.59 -15.53 -1.97
N ASP A 181 4.88 -14.91 -2.91
CA ASP A 181 5.30 -14.73 -4.30
C ASP A 181 6.54 -13.84 -4.40
N GLN A 182 6.61 -12.78 -3.58
CA GLN A 182 7.78 -11.91 -3.52
C GLN A 182 8.98 -12.59 -2.85
N ALA A 183 8.76 -13.42 -1.84
CA ALA A 183 9.80 -14.26 -1.24
C ALA A 183 10.30 -15.32 -2.24
N LEU A 184 9.40 -15.98 -2.98
CA LEU A 184 9.74 -16.93 -4.03
C LEU A 184 10.47 -16.28 -5.21
N ALA A 185 10.09 -15.07 -5.60
CA ALA A 185 10.81 -14.29 -6.61
C ALA A 185 12.23 -13.93 -6.14
N THR A 186 12.41 -13.63 -4.85
CA THR A 186 13.73 -13.35 -4.25
C THR A 186 14.59 -14.63 -4.18
N VAL A 187 13.98 -15.78 -3.85
CA VAL A 187 14.66 -17.09 -3.85
C VAL A 187 14.98 -17.57 -5.28
N GLY A 188 14.13 -17.26 -6.26
CA GLY A 188 14.34 -17.57 -7.68
C GLY A 188 15.52 -16.79 -8.30
N VAL A 189 15.93 -15.67 -7.71
CA VAL A 189 17.15 -14.94 -8.09
C VAL A 189 18.40 -15.60 -7.47
N LEU A 190 18.28 -16.12 -6.25
CA LEU A 190 19.36 -16.87 -5.58
C LEU A 190 19.64 -18.24 -6.23
N SER A 191 18.64 -18.88 -6.83
CA SER A 191 18.82 -20.18 -7.50
C SER A 191 19.45 -20.10 -8.89
N ARG A 192 19.55 -18.91 -9.49
CA ARG A 192 20.21 -18.67 -10.79
C ARG A 192 21.66 -18.17 -10.67
N LEU A 193 22.07 -17.76 -9.46
CA LEU A 193 23.44 -17.36 -9.14
C LEU A 193 24.48 -18.48 -9.36
N PRO A 194 24.22 -19.77 -9.02
CA PRO A 194 25.21 -20.83 -9.22
C PRO A 194 25.55 -21.06 -10.69
N GLN A 195 24.55 -21.02 -11.58
CA GLN A 195 24.75 -21.26 -13.01
C GLN A 195 25.61 -20.18 -13.67
N GLN A 196 25.49 -18.92 -13.24
CA GLN A 196 26.32 -17.82 -13.75
C GLN A 196 27.75 -17.86 -13.20
N LEU A 197 27.98 -18.48 -12.04
CA LEU A 197 29.32 -18.68 -11.48
C LEU A 197 30.06 -19.84 -12.17
N ASP A 198 29.34 -20.91 -12.54
CA ASP A 198 29.90 -22.01 -13.33
C ASP A 198 30.35 -21.54 -14.73
N ASP A 199 29.55 -20.69 -15.38
CA ASP A 199 29.88 -20.07 -16.66
C ASP A 199 31.09 -19.11 -16.55
N LEU A 200 31.24 -18.39 -15.44
CA LEU A 200 32.42 -17.56 -15.19
C LEU A 200 33.68 -18.40 -14.93
N SER A 201 33.56 -19.55 -14.27
CA SER A 201 34.70 -20.45 -14.02
C SER A 201 35.25 -21.06 -15.32
N THR A 202 34.34 -21.40 -16.24
CA THR A 202 34.70 -21.97 -17.55
C THR A 202 35.27 -20.92 -18.51
N LEU A 203 34.85 -19.66 -18.37
CA LEU A 203 35.41 -18.51 -19.10
C LEU A 203 36.79 -18.07 -18.60
N ILE A 204 37.14 -18.31 -17.33
CA ILE A 204 38.49 -18.01 -16.79
C ILE A 204 39.51 -19.10 -17.18
N GLN A 205 39.07 -20.35 -17.32
CA GLN A 205 39.95 -21.45 -17.76
C GLN A 205 40.29 -21.42 -19.25
N ARG A 206 39.50 -20.71 -20.06
CA ARG A 206 39.85 -20.42 -21.46
C ARG A 206 40.52 -19.06 -21.49
N GLU A 207 41.82 -19.07 -21.75
CA GLU A 207 42.73 -17.91 -21.86
C GLU A 207 42.40 -17.00 -23.07
N GLN A 208 41.12 -16.69 -23.30
CA GLN A 208 40.62 -15.88 -24.40
C GLN A 208 39.52 -14.95 -23.93
N LEU A 209 39.90 -13.94 -23.15
CA LEU A 209 39.16 -12.70 -23.11
C LEU A 209 40.10 -11.53 -23.36
N ALA A 210 40.66 -11.52 -24.58
CA ALA A 210 40.99 -10.29 -25.27
C ALA A 210 39.68 -9.58 -25.69
N ILE A 211 38.88 -9.13 -24.74
CA ILE A 211 37.77 -8.20 -25.02
C ILE A 211 38.18 -6.85 -24.47
N ARG A 212 38.81 -6.09 -25.38
CA ARG A 212 38.89 -4.63 -25.32
C ARG A 212 37.47 -4.08 -25.19
N THR A 213 37.05 -3.77 -23.98
CA THR A 213 35.98 -2.80 -23.73
C THR A 213 36.57 -1.65 -22.91
N PRO A 214 37.04 -0.56 -23.57
CA PRO A 214 37.64 0.60 -22.89
C PRO A 214 36.59 1.49 -22.22
N GLY A 215 35.78 0.90 -21.33
CA GLY A 215 34.71 1.62 -20.62
C GLY A 215 34.21 0.96 -19.34
N LEU A 216 34.56 -0.32 -19.08
CA LEU A 216 34.16 -1.03 -17.85
C LEU A 216 35.17 -0.84 -16.70
N ASP A 217 36.46 -0.67 -17.01
CA ASP A 217 37.50 -0.44 -15.99
C ASP A 217 37.29 0.85 -15.19
N GLN A 218 36.72 1.89 -15.81
CA GLN A 218 36.46 3.16 -15.12
C GLN A 218 35.30 3.07 -14.11
N ARG A 219 34.29 2.23 -14.35
CA ARG A 219 33.17 2.05 -13.40
C ARG A 219 33.53 1.14 -12.23
N VAL A 220 34.33 0.10 -12.48
CA VAL A 220 34.83 -0.81 -11.41
C VAL A 220 35.82 -0.09 -10.49
N ARG A 221 36.78 0.66 -11.04
CA ARG A 221 37.74 1.45 -10.22
C ARG A 221 37.07 2.57 -9.43
N SER A 222 35.91 3.06 -9.87
CA SER A 222 35.15 4.08 -9.12
C SER A 222 34.41 3.46 -7.93
N PHE A 223 33.97 2.21 -8.06
CA PHE A 223 33.36 1.45 -6.97
C PHE A 223 34.40 1.08 -5.90
N GLU A 224 35.58 0.62 -6.31
CA GLU A 224 36.64 0.24 -5.39
C GLU A 224 37.17 1.44 -4.57
N ARG A 225 37.23 2.63 -5.18
CA ARG A 225 37.58 3.90 -4.50
C ARG A 225 36.52 4.33 -3.48
N LEU A 226 35.24 4.07 -3.76
CA LEU A 226 34.15 4.35 -2.81
C LEU A 226 34.20 3.37 -1.63
N THR A 227 34.44 2.08 -1.89
CA THR A 227 34.53 1.06 -0.83
C THR A 227 35.65 1.37 0.15
N HIS A 228 36.86 1.66 -0.32
CA HIS A 228 38.00 1.96 0.56
C HIS A 228 37.82 3.28 1.34
N ARG A 229 37.14 4.27 0.75
CA ARG A 229 36.82 5.54 1.41
C ARG A 229 35.78 5.36 2.50
N VAL A 230 34.74 4.58 2.24
CA VAL A 230 33.70 4.26 3.23
C VAL A 230 34.29 3.45 4.39
N LEU A 231 35.14 2.45 4.10
CA LEU A 231 35.81 1.67 5.14
C LEU A 231 36.69 2.56 6.03
N SER A 232 37.48 3.45 5.42
CA SER A 232 38.36 4.38 6.15
C SER A 232 37.57 5.38 7.00
N ALA A 233 36.41 5.85 6.51
CA ALA A 233 35.53 6.74 7.27
C ALA A 233 34.87 6.03 8.48
N ILE A 234 34.49 4.76 8.33
CA ILE A 234 33.95 3.95 9.43
C ILE A 234 35.02 3.72 10.50
N VAL A 235 36.25 3.37 10.09
CA VAL A 235 37.38 3.19 11.03
C VAL A 235 37.73 4.50 11.73
N PHE A 236 37.72 5.64 11.02
CA PHE A 236 37.88 6.97 11.62
C PHE A 236 36.82 7.24 12.68
N ALA A 237 35.54 7.07 12.33
CA ALA A 237 34.43 7.32 13.26
C ALA A 237 34.53 6.42 14.50
N GLY A 238 34.88 5.14 14.32
CA GLY A 238 35.09 4.21 15.43
C GLY A 238 36.23 4.62 16.36
N LEU A 239 37.40 4.99 15.81
CA LEU A 239 38.55 5.44 16.60
C LEU A 239 38.32 6.80 17.26
N LEU A 240 37.64 7.72 16.59
CA LEU A 240 37.31 9.03 17.13
C LEU A 240 36.33 8.91 18.30
N LEU A 241 35.23 8.18 18.11
CA LEU A 241 34.25 7.93 19.16
C LEU A 241 34.88 7.13 20.31
N GLY A 242 35.66 6.09 20.00
CA GLY A 242 36.43 5.33 20.98
C GLY A 242 37.38 6.22 21.79
N GLY A 243 38.06 7.17 21.15
CA GLY A 243 38.98 8.09 21.82
C GLY A 243 38.25 9.12 22.69
N ILE A 244 37.10 9.63 22.24
CA ILE A 244 36.24 10.52 23.02
C ILE A 244 35.72 9.84 24.29
N PHE A 245 35.29 8.58 24.19
CA PHE A 245 34.86 7.80 25.34
C PHE A 245 36.03 7.45 26.27
N LEU A 246 37.16 7.01 25.72
CA LEU A 246 38.33 6.62 26.50
C LEU A 246 38.98 7.81 27.22
N LYS A 247 38.85 9.03 26.68
CA LYS A 247 39.29 10.27 27.34
C LYS A 247 38.61 10.47 28.71
N GLN A 248 37.40 9.95 28.92
CA GLN A 248 36.73 10.04 30.22
C GLN A 248 37.39 9.15 31.30
N THR A 249 38.10 8.10 30.89
CA THR A 249 38.74 7.13 31.80
C THR A 249 40.27 7.26 31.85
N ASP A 250 40.92 7.60 30.74
CA ASP A 250 42.37 7.78 30.63
C ASP A 250 42.67 8.85 29.56
N GLU A 251 43.13 10.01 30.03
CA GLU A 251 43.28 11.19 29.20
C GLU A 251 44.38 11.04 28.14
N VAL A 252 45.47 10.34 28.47
CA VAL A 252 46.61 10.15 27.55
C VAL A 252 46.22 9.21 26.42
N PHE A 253 45.61 8.06 26.75
CA PHE A 253 45.18 7.11 25.72
C PHE A 253 44.05 7.64 24.85
N GLY A 254 43.14 8.47 25.41
CA GLY A 254 42.12 9.17 24.64
C GLY A 254 42.71 10.09 23.57
N TRP A 255 43.70 10.93 23.93
CA TRP A 255 44.38 11.81 22.97
C TRP A 255 45.18 11.04 21.92
N VAL A 256 45.87 9.96 22.31
CA VAL A 256 46.62 9.10 21.37
C VAL A 256 45.67 8.46 20.35
N LEU A 257 44.53 7.93 20.79
CA LEU A 257 43.57 7.28 19.89
C LEU A 257 42.93 8.28 18.91
N MET A 258 42.61 9.49 19.39
CA MET A 258 42.12 10.58 18.53
C MET A 258 43.18 11.05 17.54
N ALA A 259 44.45 11.15 17.94
CA ALA A 259 45.55 11.50 17.03
C ALA A 259 45.76 10.42 15.95
N VAL A 260 45.70 9.14 16.32
CA VAL A 260 45.82 8.00 15.40
C VAL A 260 44.64 7.93 14.43
N SER A 261 43.44 8.36 14.84
CA SER A 261 42.26 8.43 13.96
C SER A 261 42.46 9.38 12.77
N GLY A 262 43.39 10.35 12.87
CA GLY A 262 43.74 11.24 11.76
C GLY A 262 44.29 10.51 10.52
N LEU A 263 44.91 9.34 10.69
CA LEU A 263 45.50 8.56 9.59
C LEU A 263 44.42 7.99 8.63
N PRO A 264 43.37 7.28 9.12
CA PRO A 264 42.22 6.90 8.30
C PRO A 264 41.48 8.09 7.66
N LEU A 265 41.39 9.23 8.35
CA LEU A 265 40.75 10.44 7.81
C LEU A 265 41.54 11.03 6.63
N LEU A 266 42.86 11.14 6.77
CA LEU A 266 43.75 11.57 5.69
C LEU A 266 43.68 10.61 4.51
N HIS A 267 43.66 9.29 4.77
CA HIS A 267 43.47 8.29 3.72
C HIS A 267 42.11 8.46 3.00
N ALA A 268 41.02 8.67 3.74
CA ALA A 268 39.69 8.89 3.18
C ALA A 268 39.55 10.18 2.35
N LEU A 269 40.33 11.23 2.67
CA LEU A 269 40.32 12.52 1.98
C LEU A 269 41.25 12.54 0.76
N PHE A 270 42.44 11.94 0.86
CA PHE A 270 43.49 12.06 -0.17
C PHE A 270 43.61 10.86 -1.11
N ALA A 271 43.00 9.70 -0.81
CA ALA A 271 42.98 8.55 -1.72
C ALA A 271 42.36 8.85 -3.09
N GLY A 272 41.58 9.93 -3.22
CA GLY A 272 41.03 10.40 -4.50
C GLY A 272 41.87 11.41 -5.27
N VAL A 273 42.88 12.03 -4.63
CA VAL A 273 43.65 13.15 -5.22
C VAL A 273 44.93 12.68 -5.92
N PHE A 274 45.55 11.60 -5.43
CA PHE A 274 46.81 11.07 -5.98
C PHE A 274 46.63 10.16 -7.21
N SER A 275 45.40 9.81 -7.61
CA SER A 275 45.15 9.00 -8.82
C SER A 275 44.98 9.83 -10.09
N ARG A 276 45.49 11.08 -10.14
CA ARG A 276 45.65 11.82 -11.40
C ARG A 276 46.89 11.30 -12.10
N ASP A 277 46.66 10.42 -13.06
CA ASP A 277 47.65 9.85 -13.96
C ASP A 277 48.48 10.96 -14.65
N PRO A 278 49.82 10.93 -14.59
CA PRO A 278 50.69 11.84 -15.35
C PRO A 278 50.95 11.29 -16.76
N SER A 279 49.94 11.27 -17.62
CA SER A 279 50.09 11.14 -19.08
C SER A 279 48.78 11.57 -19.73
N ARG A 280 48.75 12.63 -20.55
CA ARG A 280 48.80 12.54 -22.02
C ARG A 280 47.86 11.49 -22.60
#